data_AF-A0A1C5SVN2-F1
#
_entry.id   AF-A0A1C5SVN2-F1
#
_cell.length_a   1.000
_cell.length_b   1.000
_cell.length_c   1.000
_cell.angle_alpha   90.00
_cell.angle_beta   90.00
_cell.angle_gamma   90.00
#
_symmetry.space_group_name_H-M   'P 1'
#
loop_
_entity.id
_entity.type
_entity.pdbx_description
1 polymer ?
#
loop_
_entity_poly.entity_id
_entity_poly.type
_entity_poly.pdbx_seq_one_letter_code
_entity_poly.pdbx_strand_id
1 'polypeptide(L)'
;MNISEFFRITPDNIVQCVNYIVTLKTLKSVKYLDEGYDDPDNFDLTFEYFLNEEESDSYKTDYVDKHKLLSIQNVEKLNNPYTWMEGIKLRTDDPYTELAEIVQYGSKEAYEASLPQAQDEFNIDMDYRMSKMELGL
;
A
#
# COMPACT_ATOMS: atom_id res chain seq x y z
N MET A 1 6.95 -2.72 11.95
CA MET A 1 5.87 -2.27 11.04
C MET A 1 5.79 -3.29 9.95
N ASN A 2 4.62 -3.89 9.74
CA ASN A 2 4.48 -4.95 8.74
C ASN A 2 4.34 -4.28 7.37
N ILE A 3 5.12 -4.71 6.39
CA ILE A 3 5.09 -4.13 5.04
C ILE A 3 3.70 -4.24 4.40
N SER A 4 2.91 -5.25 4.80
CA SER A 4 1.53 -5.44 4.35
C SER A 4 0.59 -4.29 4.72
N GLU A 5 0.92 -3.48 5.72
CA GLU A 5 0.11 -2.32 6.14
C GLU A 5 0.17 -1.18 5.12
N PHE A 6 1.19 -1.17 4.26
CA PHE A 6 1.40 -0.12 3.26
C PHE A 6 0.81 -0.44 1.89
N PHE A 7 0.33 -1.66 1.68
CA PHE A 7 -0.08 -2.13 0.36
C PHE A 7 -1.40 -2.89 0.40
N ARG A 8 -2.19 -2.72 -0.67
CA ARG A 8 -3.19 -3.69 -1.10
C ARG A 8 -2.75 -4.27 -2.44
N ILE A 9 -3.14 -5.51 -2.69
CA ILE A 9 -2.82 -6.22 -3.93
C ILE A 9 -4.14 -6.47 -4.65
N THR A 10 -4.24 -6.01 -5.89
CA THR A 10 -5.42 -6.27 -6.73
C THR A 10 -5.49 -7.76 -7.10
N PRO A 11 -6.66 -8.25 -7.56
CA PRO A 11 -6.77 -9.60 -8.12
C PRO A 11 -5.81 -9.88 -9.30
N ASP A 12 -5.36 -8.82 -9.99
CA ASP A 12 -4.40 -8.90 -11.10
C ASP A 12 -2.93 -8.82 -10.65
N ASN A 13 -2.67 -8.99 -9.34
CA ASN A 13 -1.36 -8.90 -8.70
C ASN A 13 -0.69 -7.53 -8.86
N ILE A 14 -1.47 -6.46 -8.88
CA ILE A 14 -0.94 -5.09 -8.97
C ILE A 14 -0.87 -4.48 -7.57
N VAL A 15 0.28 -3.91 -7.24
CA VAL A 15 0.51 -3.20 -5.98
C VAL A 15 -0.22 -1.86 -5.98
N GLN A 16 -1.00 -1.61 -4.93
CA GLN A 16 -1.64 -0.33 -4.62
C GLN A 16 -1.19 0.16 -3.25
N CYS A 17 -0.70 1.39 -3.17
CA CYS A 17 -0.23 2.01 -1.96
C CYS A 17 -1.40 2.48 -1.12
N VAL A 18 -1.39 2.09 0.15
CA VAL A 18 -2.22 2.69 1.18
C VAL A 18 -1.71 4.09 1.47
N ASN A 19 -2.61 5.09 1.48
CA ASN A 19 -2.27 6.50 1.65
C ASN A 19 -3.02 7.17 2.81
N TYR A 20 -4.03 6.52 3.39
CA TYR A 20 -4.82 7.08 4.48
C TYR A 20 -4.94 6.08 5.62
N ILE A 21 -4.85 6.57 6.84
CA ILE A 21 -5.09 5.82 8.07
C ILE A 21 -6.21 6.50 8.85
N VAL A 22 -7.20 5.72 9.25
CA VAL A 22 -8.31 6.16 10.08
C VAL A 22 -8.16 5.50 11.44
N THR A 23 -8.14 6.33 12.49
CA THR A 23 -8.20 5.84 13.86
C THR A 23 -9.66 5.73 14.27
N LEU A 24 -10.15 4.50 14.39
CA LEU A 24 -11.50 4.20 14.82
C LEU A 24 -11.52 3.98 16.33
N LYS A 25 -12.46 4.63 17.01
CA LYS A 25 -12.78 4.38 18.39
C LYS A 25 -14.06 3.57 18.47
N THR A 26 -13.98 2.43 19.17
CA THR A 26 -15.09 1.53 19.43
C THR A 26 -15.38 1.50 20.93
N LEU A 27 -16.55 1.98 21.34
CA LEU A 27 -16.99 1.84 22.73
C LEU A 27 -17.29 0.36 23.04
N LYS A 28 -16.81 -0.12 24.18
CA LYS A 28 -17.03 -1.51 24.64
C LYS A 28 -18.48 -1.77 25.07
N SER A 29 -19.25 -0.72 25.35
CA SER A 29 -20.63 -0.84 25.79
C SER A 29 -21.42 0.46 25.59
N VAL A 30 -22.75 0.33 25.42
CA VAL A 30 -23.70 1.44 25.27
C VAL A 30 -23.76 2.34 26.52
N LYS A 31 -23.51 1.79 27.72
CA LYS A 31 -23.50 2.59 28.97
C LYS A 31 -22.48 3.73 28.94
N TYR A 32 -21.41 3.57 28.14
CA TYR A 32 -20.35 4.57 28.03
C TYR A 32 -20.67 5.73 27.08
N LEU A 33 -21.83 5.73 26.43
CA LEU A 33 -22.27 6.85 25.60
C LEU A 33 -22.47 8.13 26.41
N ASP A 34 -22.94 7.98 27.65
CA ASP A 34 -23.35 9.08 28.52
C ASP A 34 -22.32 9.37 29.64
N GLU A 35 -21.39 8.45 29.90
CA GLU A 35 -20.40 8.55 31.00
C GLU A 35 -19.17 9.42 30.65
N GLY A 36 -19.12 9.99 29.44
CA GLY A 36 -17.99 10.78 28.96
C GLY A 36 -16.91 9.91 28.29
N TYR A 37 -16.29 10.45 27.23
CA TYR A 37 -15.48 9.69 26.28
C TYR A 37 -13.99 9.52 26.70
N ASP A 38 -13.61 9.86 27.92
CA ASP A 38 -12.20 10.08 28.27
C ASP A 38 -11.52 8.91 29.01
N ASP A 39 -12.26 7.87 29.40
CA ASP A 39 -11.68 6.69 30.06
C ASP A 39 -11.20 5.65 29.02
N PRO A 40 -9.88 5.39 28.90
CA PRO A 40 -9.32 4.40 27.99
C PRO A 40 -9.84 2.98 28.22
N ASP A 41 -10.32 2.65 29.43
CA ASP A 41 -10.87 1.32 29.71
C ASP A 41 -12.22 1.09 29.03
N ASN A 42 -12.91 2.15 28.61
CA ASN A 42 -14.26 2.09 28.05
C ASN A 42 -14.31 1.90 26.53
N PHE A 43 -13.17 1.98 25.84
CA PHE A 43 -13.10 1.87 24.39
C PHE A 43 -11.85 1.15 23.92
N ASP A 44 -11.89 0.73 22.66
CA ASP A 44 -10.73 0.23 21.93
C ASP A 44 -10.43 1.17 20.76
N LEU A 45 -9.15 1.31 20.43
CA LEU A 45 -8.67 2.00 19.24
C LEU A 45 -8.20 0.98 18.23
N THR A 46 -8.74 1.08 17.02
CA THR A 46 -8.30 0.28 15.88
C THR A 46 -7.89 1.20 14.73
N PHE A 47 -7.05 0.69 13.84
CA PHE A 47 -6.55 1.42 12.68
C PHE A 47 -7.09 0.77 11.41
N GLU A 48 -7.72 1.59 10.58
CA GLU A 48 -8.22 1.18 9.27
C GLU A 48 -7.40 1.89 8.18
N TYR A 49 -7.01 1.15 7.16
CA TYR A 49 -6.05 1.59 6.14
C TYR A 49 -6.72 1.67 4.78
N PHE A 50 -6.65 2.83 4.12
CA PHE A 50 -7.35 3.12 2.88
C PHE A 50 -6.41 3.60 1.77
N LEU A 51 -6.80 3.31 0.52
CA LEU A 51 -6.01 3.71 -0.65
C LEU A 51 -6.07 5.21 -0.88
N ASN A 52 -7.22 5.83 -0.62
CA ASN A 52 -7.47 7.24 -0.89
C ASN A 52 -8.53 7.81 0.08
N GLU A 53 -8.75 9.12 -0.01
CA GLU A 53 -9.70 9.86 0.82
C GLU A 53 -11.15 9.43 0.57
N GLU A 54 -11.51 9.15 -0.68
CA GLU A 54 -12.86 8.73 -1.06
C GLU A 54 -13.25 7.42 -0.36
N GLU A 55 -12.35 6.42 -0.30
CA GLU A 55 -12.59 5.18 0.45
C GLU A 55 -12.79 5.43 1.94
N SER A 56 -12.01 6.35 2.53
CA SER A 56 -12.14 6.75 3.94
C SER A 56 -13.49 7.44 4.20
N ASP A 57 -13.92 8.32 3.31
CA ASP A 57 -15.19 9.04 3.40
C ASP A 57 -16.40 8.10 3.23
N SER A 58 -16.31 7.15 2.29
CA SER A 58 -17.28 6.08 2.14
C SER A 58 -17.33 5.22 3.41
N TYR A 59 -16.20 4.82 3.98
CA TYR A 59 -16.17 4.06 5.24
C TYR A 59 -16.89 4.79 6.38
N LYS A 60 -16.64 6.10 6.52
CA LYS A 60 -17.34 6.92 7.50
C LYS A 60 -18.86 6.89 7.30
N THR A 61 -19.30 7.25 6.09
CA THR A 61 -20.73 7.44 5.78
C THR A 61 -21.49 6.12 5.77
N ASP A 62 -20.89 5.08 5.19
CA ASP A 62 -21.57 3.81 4.94
C ASP A 62 -21.49 2.84 6.10
N TYR A 63 -20.50 2.99 6.98
CA TYR A 63 -20.30 2.11 8.12
C TYR A 63 -20.33 2.86 9.44
N VAL A 64 -19.40 3.78 9.69
CA VAL A 64 -19.23 4.39 11.04
C VAL A 64 -20.47 5.14 11.50
N ASP A 65 -21.00 6.05 10.68
CA ASP A 65 -22.13 6.92 11.03
C ASP A 65 -23.43 6.14 11.30
N LYS A 66 -23.51 4.88 10.83
CA LYS A 66 -24.64 3.99 11.10
C LYS A 66 -24.54 3.27 12.44
N HIS A 67 -23.41 3.33 13.14
CA HIS A 67 -23.17 2.65 14.41
C HIS A 67 -23.02 3.63 15.56
N LYS A 68 -23.84 3.48 16.60
CA LYS A 68 -23.81 4.36 17.79
C LYS A 68 -22.53 4.25 18.63
N LEU A 69 -21.84 3.13 18.57
CA LEU A 69 -20.66 2.85 19.39
C LEU A 69 -19.33 3.20 18.70
N LEU A 70 -19.40 3.58 17.42
CA LEU A 70 -18.23 3.87 16.60
C LEU A 70 -18.08 5.36 16.41
N SER A 71 -16.84 5.83 16.44
CA SER A 71 -16.50 7.20 16.08
C SER A 71 -15.11 7.26 15.48
N ILE A 72 -14.95 8.08 14.44
CA ILE A 72 -13.63 8.39 13.91
C ILE A 72 -12.97 9.41 14.84
N GLN A 73 -11.80 9.06 15.37
CA GLN A 73 -10.98 9.97 16.19
C GLN A 73 -10.10 10.84 15.31
N ASN A 74 -9.54 10.25 14.26
CA ASN A 74 -8.57 10.90 13.41
C ASN A 74 -8.56 10.28 12.02
N VAL A 75 -8.28 11.11 11.01
CA VAL A 75 -8.01 10.70 9.64
C VAL A 75 -6.71 11.38 9.23
N GLU A 76 -5.70 10.58 8.93
CA GLU A 76 -4.38 11.09 8.57
C GLU A 76 -3.94 10.55 7.23
N LYS A 77 -3.25 11.39 6.48
CA LYS A 77 -2.52 10.94 5.29
C LYS A 77 -1.26 10.20 5.76
N LEU A 78 -1.18 8.93 5.41
CA LEU A 78 -0.04 8.09 5.71
C LEU A 78 1.18 8.55 4.91
N ASN A 79 2.29 8.78 5.60
CA ASN A 79 3.58 9.00 4.93
C ASN A 79 4.18 7.67 4.49
N ASN A 80 3.62 7.08 3.43
CA ASN A 80 4.05 5.79 2.89
C ASN A 80 5.45 5.95 2.23
N PRO A 81 6.51 5.29 2.74
CA PRO A 81 7.85 5.43 2.17
C PRO A 81 8.02 4.68 0.84
N TYR A 82 7.03 3.88 0.43
CA TYR A 82 7.11 2.99 -0.71
C TYR A 82 6.18 3.40 -1.86
N THR A 83 5.82 4.68 -1.97
CA THR A 83 4.97 5.20 -3.06
C THR A 83 5.51 4.90 -4.46
N TRP A 84 6.82 4.67 -4.58
CA TRP A 84 7.48 4.26 -5.83
C TRP A 84 7.08 2.85 -6.29
N MET A 85 6.51 2.02 -5.42
CA MET A 85 6.05 0.67 -5.74
C MET A 85 4.65 0.63 -6.36
N GLU A 86 3.95 1.76 -6.43
CA GLU A 86 2.62 1.87 -7.04
C GLU A 86 2.62 1.30 -8.47
N GLY A 87 1.67 0.40 -8.74
CA GLY A 87 1.47 -0.19 -10.05
C GLY A 87 2.46 -1.29 -10.43
N ILE A 88 3.39 -1.68 -9.55
CA ILE A 88 4.24 -2.85 -9.81
C ILE A 88 3.35 -4.09 -9.92
N LYS A 89 3.55 -4.87 -10.99
CA LYS A 89 2.90 -6.16 -11.17
C LYS A 89 3.77 -7.26 -10.56
N LEU A 90 3.25 -7.89 -9.51
CA LEU A 90 3.86 -9.03 -8.85
C LEU A 90 3.76 -10.28 -9.73
N ARG A 91 4.75 -11.15 -9.63
CA ARG A 91 4.97 -12.31 -10.52
C ARG A 91 4.80 -13.65 -9.82
N THR A 92 4.72 -13.64 -8.50
CA THR A 92 4.66 -14.84 -7.67
C THR A 92 3.29 -15.03 -7.03
N ASP A 93 3.03 -16.25 -6.56
CA ASP A 93 1.83 -16.60 -5.78
C ASP A 93 1.96 -16.22 -4.29
N ASP A 94 3.13 -15.71 -3.87
CA ASP A 94 3.38 -15.19 -2.52
C ASP A 94 3.75 -13.70 -2.58
N PRO A 95 2.74 -12.82 -2.72
CA PRO A 95 2.96 -11.42 -3.03
C PRO A 95 3.64 -10.66 -1.89
N TYR A 96 3.48 -11.08 -0.63
CA TYR A 96 4.08 -10.40 0.51
C TYR A 96 5.57 -10.69 0.63
N THR A 97 6.00 -11.91 0.32
CA THR A 97 7.42 -12.25 0.22
C THR A 97 8.07 -11.48 -0.94
N GLU A 98 7.43 -11.46 -2.11
CA GLU A 98 7.92 -10.69 -3.26
C GLU A 98 8.01 -9.19 -2.98
N LEU A 99 7.02 -8.60 -2.32
CA LEU A 99 7.08 -7.19 -1.88
C LEU A 99 8.29 -6.92 -0.97
N ALA A 100 8.57 -7.82 -0.02
CA ALA A 100 9.71 -7.69 0.88
C ALA A 100 11.06 -7.77 0.13
N GLU A 101 11.14 -8.57 -0.93
CA GLU A 101 12.31 -8.62 -1.82
C GLU A 101 12.42 -7.36 -2.67
N ILE A 102 11.32 -6.87 -3.25
CA ILE A 102 11.31 -5.65 -4.07
C ILE A 102 11.79 -4.45 -3.25
N VAL A 103 11.40 -4.34 -1.99
CA VAL A 103 11.85 -3.24 -1.11
C VAL A 103 13.37 -3.21 -0.95
N GLN A 104 14.07 -4.35 -1.05
CA GLN A 104 15.53 -4.40 -0.92
C GLN A 104 16.25 -3.66 -2.06
N TYR A 105 15.61 -3.49 -3.23
CA TYR A 105 16.17 -2.70 -4.33
C TYR A 105 16.16 -1.19 -4.04
N GLY A 106 15.27 -0.71 -3.17
CA GLY A 106 15.22 0.69 -2.73
C GLY A 106 14.70 1.70 -3.75
N SER A 107 14.52 1.33 -5.02
CA SER A 107 13.87 2.16 -6.04
C SER A 107 13.22 1.31 -7.13
N LYS A 108 12.27 1.91 -7.85
CA LYS A 108 11.58 1.25 -8.96
C LYS A 108 12.56 0.92 -10.09
N GLU A 109 13.45 1.85 -10.41
CA GLU A 109 14.44 1.72 -11.47
C GLU A 109 15.45 0.59 -11.18
N ALA A 110 15.89 0.47 -9.92
CA ALA A 110 16.78 -0.60 -9.50
C ALA A 110 16.11 -1.98 -9.60
N TYR A 111 14.83 -2.07 -9.20
CA TYR A 111 14.04 -3.28 -9.38
C TYR A 111 13.85 -3.59 -10.87
N GLU A 112 13.41 -2.62 -11.68
CA GLU A 112 13.18 -2.81 -13.11
C GLU A 112 14.44 -3.23 -13.88
N ALA A 113 15.60 -2.65 -13.53
CA ALA A 113 16.89 -3.04 -14.11
C ALA A 113 17.33 -4.46 -13.73
N SER A 114 16.86 -4.99 -12.60
CA SER A 114 17.12 -6.37 -12.19
C SER A 114 16.28 -7.40 -12.96
N LEU A 115 15.22 -6.95 -13.64
CA LEU A 115 14.31 -7.83 -14.33
C LEU A 115 14.99 -8.44 -15.57
N PRO A 116 14.76 -9.73 -15.88
CA PRO A 116 15.31 -10.37 -17.06
C PRO A 116 15.02 -9.61 -18.37
N GLN A 117 13.85 -8.97 -18.45
CA GLN A 117 13.45 -8.18 -19.62
C GLN A 117 14.40 -7.00 -19.91
N ALA A 118 14.90 -6.33 -18.87
CA ALA A 118 15.86 -5.23 -19.03
C ALA A 118 17.22 -5.74 -19.53
N GLN A 119 17.62 -6.94 -19.11
CA GLN A 119 18.83 -7.59 -19.61
C GLN A 119 18.69 -8.02 -21.07
N ASP A 120 17.53 -8.54 -21.47
CA ASP A 120 17.26 -8.92 -22.85
C ASP A 120 17.27 -7.70 -23.79
N GLU A 121 16.66 -6.59 -23.38
CA GLU A 121 16.68 -5.34 -24.15
C GLU A 121 18.10 -4.78 -24.30
N PHE A 122 18.88 -4.81 -23.23
CA PHE A 122 20.30 -4.44 -23.27
C PHE A 122 21.10 -5.32 -24.24
N ASN A 123 20.88 -6.64 -24.21
CA ASN A 123 21.57 -7.58 -25.09
C ASN A 123 21.21 -7.32 -26.56
N ILE A 124 19.93 -7.06 -26.87
CA ILE A 124 19.47 -6.75 -28.24
C ILE A 124 20.10 -5.44 -28.75
N ASP A 125 20.15 -4.39 -27.92
CA ASP A 125 20.79 -3.11 -28.29
C ASP A 125 22.30 -3.28 -28.51
N MET A 126 22.98 -4.05 -27.65
CA MET A 126 24.39 -4.38 -27.80
C MET A 126 24.67 -5.13 -29.11
N ASP A 127 23.88 -6.17 -29.41
CA ASP A 127 24.01 -6.93 -30.66
C ASP A 127 23.78 -6.04 -31.88
N TYR A 128 22.81 -5.12 -31.81
CA TYR A 128 22.58 -4.14 -32.88
C TYR A 128 23.77 -3.22 -33.08
N ARG A 129 24.32 -2.63 -32.01
CA ARG A 129 25.50 -1.74 -32.08
C ARG A 129 26.74 -2.49 -32.58
N MET A 130 26.95 -3.71 -32.12
CA MET A 130 28.03 -4.58 -32.59
C MET A 130 27.89 -4.86 -34.08
N SER A 131 26.68 -5.21 -34.56
CA SER A 131 26.44 -5.46 -35.98
C SER A 131 26.72 -4.23 -36.86
N LYS A 132 26.45 -3.01 -36.37
CA LYS A 132 26.75 -1.76 -37.09
C LYS A 132 28.25 -1.52 -37.20
N MET A 133 28.98 -1.71 -36.11
CA MET A 133 30.44 -1.61 -36.10
C MET A 133 31.10 -2.66 -37.02
N GLU A 134 30.62 -3.91 -37.01
CA GLU A 134 31.12 -4.96 -37.90
C GLU A 134 30.86 -4.66 -39.39
N LEU A 135 29.77 -3.95 -39.69
CA LEU A 135 29.44 -3.49 -41.04
C LEU A 135 30.11 -2.15 -41.42
N GLY A 136 30.88 -1.53 -40.51
CA GLY A 136 31.57 -0.26 -40.74
C GLY A 136 30.64 0.95 -40.92
N LEU A 137 29.43 0.90 -40.35
CA LEU A 137 28.41 1.95 -40.35
C LEU A 137 28.43 2.75 -39.04
#